data_AF-A0A6M0S709-F1
#
_entry.id   AF-A0A6M0S709-F1
#
_cell.length_a   1.000
_cell.length_b   1.000
_cell.length_c   1.000
_cell.angle_alpha   90.00
_cell.angle_beta   90.00
_cell.angle_gamma   90.00
#
_symmetry.space_group_name_H-M   'P 1'
#
loop_
_entity.id
_entity.type
_entity.pdbx_description
1 polymer ?
#
loop_
_entity_poly.entity_id
_entity_poly.type
_entity_poly.pdbx_seq_one_letter_code
_entity_poly.pdbx_strand_id
1 'polypeptide(L)'
;MSDSDHPVSHAVDVANQQAVLEHRLSELEQEKNDLQLMLDMALEHSDTLLDTLREENQKLVLQLEHATGLTDFEEAQKNQSIEQFQLVAEALPVGLMIARLVDGHIVYGNPTICQFLGVSVEQLGQQKITDFCSDPGDSQQLIMAMVKQHTFSGQFRWAQPDGSSLDATVSLQPFIFKDEQTILTVIQPATTLS
;
A
#
# COMPACT_ATOMS: atom_id res chain seq x y z
N MET A 1 17.12 17.64 105.77
CA MET A 1 16.90 18.61 104.67
C MET A 1 16.76 17.80 103.41
N SER A 2 15.56 17.88 102.79
CA SER A 2 15.14 17.37 101.46
C SER A 2 15.37 15.87 101.21
N ASP A 3 14.39 14.98 101.35
CA ASP A 3 13.02 14.92 100.79
C ASP A 3 12.99 14.89 99.25
N SER A 4 12.83 13.66 98.71
CA SER A 4 11.71 13.27 97.86
C SER A 4 11.45 14.02 96.54
N ASP A 5 12.27 13.80 95.49
CA ASP A 5 11.89 14.25 94.13
C ASP A 5 12.10 13.23 93.00
N HIS A 6 12.61 12.02 93.29
CA HIS A 6 12.96 11.05 92.24
C HIS A 6 11.86 10.11 91.70
N PRO A 7 10.87 9.64 92.49
CA PRO A 7 9.87 8.70 91.96
C PRO A 7 8.77 9.39 91.12
N VAL A 8 8.51 10.68 91.35
CA VAL A 8 7.52 11.47 90.59
C VAL A 8 8.05 11.81 89.20
N SER A 9 9.34 12.19 89.08
CA SER A 9 9.96 12.51 87.78
C SER A 9 9.99 11.31 86.83
N HIS A 10 10.27 10.10 87.32
CA HIS A 10 10.29 8.88 86.50
C HIS A 10 8.88 8.46 86.04
N ALA A 11 7.88 8.59 86.92
CA ALA A 11 6.49 8.28 86.55
C ALA A 11 5.94 9.28 85.52
N VAL A 12 6.31 10.55 85.63
CA VAL A 12 5.96 11.59 84.65
C VAL A 12 6.65 11.34 83.30
N ASP A 13 7.92 10.94 83.28
CA ASP A 13 8.64 10.62 82.04
C ASP A 13 8.05 9.40 81.31
N VAL A 14 7.70 8.34 82.06
CA VAL A 14 7.06 7.14 81.50
C VAL A 14 5.67 7.46 80.95
N ALA A 15 4.87 8.25 81.67
CA ALA A 15 3.56 8.69 81.19
C ALA A 15 3.68 9.56 79.93
N ASN A 16 4.71 10.40 79.84
CA ASN A 16 4.95 11.25 78.68
C ASN A 16 5.41 10.42 77.47
N GLN A 17 6.30 9.44 77.67
CA GLN A 17 6.70 8.49 76.64
C GLN A 17 5.53 7.62 76.16
N GLN A 18 4.66 7.21 77.08
CA GLN A 18 3.47 6.43 76.75
C GLN A 18 2.46 7.24 75.93
N ALA A 19 2.21 8.50 76.29
CA ALA A 19 1.37 9.40 75.50
C ALA A 19 1.92 9.65 74.09
N VAL A 20 3.25 9.79 73.95
CA VAL A 20 3.90 9.95 72.63
C VAL A 20 3.75 8.69 71.78
N LEU A 21 3.90 7.50 72.37
CA LEU A 21 3.71 6.24 71.66
C LEU A 21 2.25 6.04 71.23
N GLU A 22 1.29 6.35 72.08
CA GLU A 22 -0.14 6.29 71.76
C GLU A 22 -0.50 7.23 70.59
N HIS A 23 0.03 8.46 70.59
CA HIS A 23 -0.14 9.38 69.47
C HIS A 23 0.41 8.81 68.16
N ARG A 24 1.65 8.29 68.18
CA ARG A 24 2.31 7.74 66.99
C ARG A 24 1.63 6.49 66.46
N LEU A 25 1.08 5.67 67.37
CA LEU A 25 0.32 4.48 67.03
C LEU A 25 -1.00 4.86 66.35
N SER A 26 -1.68 5.90 66.85
CA SER A 26 -2.86 6.48 66.18
C SER A 26 -2.53 7.04 64.79
N GLU A 27 -1.40 7.72 64.62
CA GLU A 27 -0.95 8.22 63.31
C GLU A 27 -0.68 7.07 62.33
N LEU A 28 0.02 6.01 62.76
CA LEU A 28 0.30 4.84 61.93
C LEU A 28 -0.97 4.05 61.59
N GLU A 29 -1.93 3.96 62.51
CA GLU A 29 -3.24 3.34 62.23
C GLU A 29 -4.02 4.14 61.19
N GLN A 30 -3.98 5.48 61.26
CA GLN A 30 -4.58 6.34 60.26
C GLN A 30 -3.88 6.19 58.90
N GLU A 31 -2.55 6.24 58.85
CA GLU A 31 -1.77 6.11 57.62
C GLU A 31 -1.96 4.73 56.97
N LYS A 32 -2.03 3.66 57.77
CA LYS A 32 -2.38 2.31 57.29
C LYS A 32 -3.77 2.29 56.66
N ASN A 33 -4.77 2.89 57.32
CA ASN A 33 -6.13 2.92 56.79
C ASN A 33 -6.21 3.72 55.48
N ASP A 34 -5.50 4.86 55.40
CA ASP A 34 -5.40 5.66 54.18
C ASP A 34 -4.74 4.87 53.04
N LEU A 35 -3.64 4.16 53.32
CA LEU A 35 -2.97 3.28 52.35
C LEU A 35 -3.87 2.14 51.87
N GLN A 36 -4.66 1.55 52.78
CA GLN A 36 -5.62 0.50 52.43
C GLN A 36 -6.68 1.03 51.46
N LEU A 37 -7.22 2.22 51.72
CA LEU A 37 -8.19 2.87 50.84
C LEU A 37 -7.60 3.21 49.46
N MET A 38 -6.35 3.71 49.42
CA MET A 38 -5.66 3.97 48.15
C MET A 38 -5.42 2.68 47.36
N LEU A 39 -5.05 1.58 48.03
CA LEU A 39 -4.83 0.29 47.39
C LEU A 39 -6.13 -0.25 46.79
N ASP A 40 -7.23 -0.21 47.54
CA ASP A 40 -8.54 -0.68 47.08
C ASP A 40 -9.00 0.13 45.85
N MET A 41 -8.85 1.46 45.88
CA MET A 41 -9.16 2.33 44.74
C MET A 41 -8.27 2.06 43.53
N ALA A 42 -6.97 1.80 43.73
CA ALA A 42 -6.04 1.51 42.65
C ALA A 42 -6.33 0.15 41.99
N LEU A 43 -6.73 -0.85 42.76
CA LEU A 43 -7.14 -2.17 42.25
C LEU A 43 -8.41 -2.05 41.42
N GLU A 44 -9.42 -1.33 41.91
CA GLU A 44 -10.67 -1.10 41.19
C GLU A 44 -10.45 -0.32 39.87
N HIS A 45 -9.56 0.68 39.90
CA HIS A 45 -9.16 1.39 38.69
C HIS A 45 -8.41 0.49 37.70
N SER A 46 -7.50 -0.36 38.20
CA SER A 46 -6.74 -1.32 37.38
C SER A 46 -7.66 -2.29 36.65
N ASP A 47 -8.66 -2.85 37.33
CA ASP A 47 -9.62 -3.78 36.71
C ASP A 47 -10.44 -3.08 35.62
N THR A 48 -10.90 -1.84 35.88
CA THR A 48 -11.61 -1.03 34.90
C THR A 48 -10.76 -0.75 33.65
N LEU A 49 -9.47 -0.44 33.83
CA LEU A 49 -8.55 -0.23 32.73
C LEU A 49 -8.30 -1.52 31.93
N LEU A 50 -8.16 -2.66 32.60
CA LEU A 50 -7.99 -3.96 31.95
C LEU A 50 -9.20 -4.31 31.09
N ASP A 51 -10.41 -4.05 31.56
CA ASP A 51 -11.63 -4.30 30.79
C ASP A 51 -11.74 -3.35 29.59
N THR A 52 -11.44 -2.06 29.78
CA THR A 52 -11.41 -1.08 28.68
C THR A 52 -10.39 -1.49 27.60
N LEU A 53 -9.18 -1.90 28.01
CA LEU A 53 -8.14 -2.37 27.10
C LEU A 53 -8.57 -3.64 26.36
N ARG A 54 -9.30 -4.55 27.00
CA ARG A 54 -9.84 -5.75 26.34
C ARG A 54 -10.86 -5.40 25.27
N GLU A 55 -11.77 -4.49 25.56
CA GLU A 55 -12.78 -4.03 24.60
C GLU A 55 -12.13 -3.32 23.40
N GLU A 56 -11.16 -2.44 23.63
CA GLU A 56 -10.41 -1.78 22.56
C GLU A 56 -9.62 -2.78 21.71
N ASN A 57 -8.96 -3.77 22.32
CA ASN A 57 -8.25 -4.82 21.59
C ASN A 57 -9.20 -5.66 20.73
N GLN A 58 -10.36 -6.06 21.25
CA GLN A 58 -11.36 -6.79 20.45
C GLN A 58 -11.84 -5.96 19.26
N LYS A 59 -12.10 -4.66 19.48
CA LYS A 59 -12.49 -3.74 18.42
C LYS A 59 -11.40 -3.60 17.35
N LEU A 60 -10.14 -3.49 17.75
CA LEU A 60 -8.99 -3.40 16.83
C LEU A 60 -8.81 -4.68 16.02
N VAL A 61 -8.96 -5.85 16.63
CA VAL A 61 -8.89 -7.14 15.91
C VAL A 61 -9.95 -7.19 14.81
N LEU A 62 -11.19 -6.81 15.11
CA LEU A 62 -12.26 -6.77 14.10
C LEU A 62 -11.98 -5.77 12.96
N GLN A 63 -11.40 -4.61 13.28
CA GLN A 63 -11.01 -3.63 12.26
C GLN A 63 -9.89 -4.14 11.35
N LEU A 64 -8.90 -4.85 11.94
CA LEU A 64 -7.81 -5.46 11.18
C LEU A 64 -8.33 -6.55 10.25
N GLU A 65 -9.20 -7.45 10.73
CA GLU A 65 -9.80 -8.50 9.89
C GLU A 65 -10.55 -7.92 8.68
N HIS A 66 -11.29 -6.84 8.88
CA HIS A 66 -11.98 -6.16 7.79
C HIS A 66 -11.00 -5.49 6.81
N ALA A 67 -9.97 -4.81 7.32
CA ALA A 67 -8.96 -4.17 6.48
C ALA A 67 -8.18 -5.18 5.63
N THR A 68 -7.80 -6.32 6.20
CA THR A 68 -7.13 -7.40 5.46
C THR A 68 -8.03 -8.02 4.39
N GLY A 69 -9.33 -8.20 4.70
CA GLY A 69 -10.28 -8.71 3.70
C GLY A 69 -10.46 -7.75 2.52
N LEU A 70 -10.44 -6.44 2.77
CA LEU A 70 -10.49 -5.42 1.71
C LEU A 70 -9.26 -5.48 0.81
N THR A 71 -8.06 -5.56 1.37
CA THR A 71 -6.82 -5.62 0.57
C THR A 71 -6.76 -6.87 -0.29
N ASP A 72 -7.13 -8.03 0.27
CA ASP A 72 -7.15 -9.29 -0.48
C ASP A 72 -8.16 -9.25 -1.64
N PHE A 73 -9.32 -8.62 -1.41
CA PHE A 73 -10.33 -8.43 -2.45
C PHE A 73 -9.85 -7.49 -3.56
N GLU A 74 -9.19 -6.37 -3.22
CA GLU A 74 -8.63 -5.43 -4.18
C GLU A 74 -7.52 -6.08 -5.04
N GLU A 75 -6.63 -6.86 -4.42
CA GLU A 75 -5.59 -7.60 -5.14
C GLU A 75 -6.20 -8.66 -6.08
N ALA A 76 -7.19 -9.43 -5.61
CA ALA A 76 -7.88 -10.41 -6.43
C ALA A 76 -8.57 -9.75 -7.63
N GLN A 77 -9.25 -8.62 -7.44
CA GLN A 77 -9.91 -7.87 -8.51
C GLN A 77 -8.90 -7.31 -9.52
N LYS A 78 -7.76 -6.80 -9.06
CA LYS A 78 -6.69 -6.30 -9.92
C LYS A 78 -6.10 -7.42 -10.76
N ASN A 79 -5.80 -8.57 -10.15
CA ASN A 79 -5.26 -9.73 -10.85
C ASN A 79 -6.25 -10.27 -11.89
N GLN A 80 -7.53 -10.40 -11.52
CA GLN A 80 -8.58 -10.81 -12.45
C GLN A 80 -8.71 -9.86 -13.64
N SER A 81 -8.59 -8.54 -13.41
CA SER A 81 -8.65 -7.55 -14.48
C SER A 81 -7.47 -7.67 -15.45
N ILE A 82 -6.26 -7.94 -14.93
CA ILE A 82 -5.06 -8.18 -15.74
C ILE A 82 -5.22 -9.45 -16.58
N GLU A 83 -5.67 -10.54 -15.98
CA GLU A 83 -5.89 -11.82 -16.67
C GLU A 83 -6.93 -11.67 -17.78
N GLN A 84 -8.05 -11.00 -17.51
CA GLN A 84 -9.08 -10.74 -18.51
C GLN A 84 -8.55 -9.89 -19.67
N PHE A 85 -7.77 -8.85 -19.39
CA PHE A 85 -7.13 -8.05 -20.43
C PHE A 85 -6.19 -8.90 -21.29
N GLN A 86 -5.33 -9.72 -20.67
CA GLN A 86 -4.41 -10.60 -21.39
C GLN A 86 -5.17 -11.59 -22.27
N LEU A 87 -6.21 -12.24 -21.74
CA LEU A 87 -7.05 -13.17 -22.50
C LEU A 87 -7.67 -12.51 -23.74
N VAL A 88 -8.22 -11.30 -23.60
CA VAL A 88 -8.80 -10.56 -24.73
C VAL A 88 -7.72 -10.15 -25.72
N ALA A 89 -6.60 -9.60 -25.25
CA ALA A 89 -5.51 -9.15 -26.09
C ALA A 89 -4.85 -10.30 -26.87
N GLU A 90 -4.79 -11.50 -26.30
CA GLU A 90 -4.24 -12.70 -26.93
C GLU A 90 -5.22 -13.38 -27.89
N ALA A 91 -6.54 -13.28 -27.63
CA ALA A 91 -7.56 -13.86 -28.50
C ALA A 91 -7.76 -13.07 -29.81
N LEU A 92 -7.43 -11.78 -29.83
CA LEU A 92 -7.57 -10.94 -31.02
C LEU A 92 -6.38 -11.12 -31.98
N PRO A 93 -6.61 -11.28 -33.29
CA PRO A 93 -5.55 -11.36 -34.30
C PRO A 93 -4.99 -9.97 -34.65
N VAL A 94 -4.75 -9.14 -33.63
CA VAL A 94 -4.20 -7.79 -33.76
C VAL A 94 -2.90 -7.72 -32.96
N GLY A 95 -1.88 -7.06 -33.50
CA GLY A 95 -0.68 -6.75 -32.75
C GLY A 95 -0.97 -5.61 -31.79
N LEU A 96 -0.76 -5.82 -30.49
CA LEU A 96 -0.98 -4.81 -29.45
C LEU A 96 0.30 -4.61 -28.66
N MET A 97 0.74 -3.36 -28.53
CA MET A 97 1.81 -2.97 -27.61
C MET A 97 1.45 -1.71 -26.82
N ILE A 98 2.02 -1.56 -25.64
CA ILE A 98 1.89 -0.38 -24.79
C ILE A 98 3.30 0.16 -24.53
N ALA A 99 3.51 1.45 -24.76
CA ALA A 99 4.77 2.13 -24.49
C ALA A 99 4.58 3.34 -23.57
N ARG A 100 5.57 3.65 -22.74
CA ARG A 100 5.53 4.83 -21.86
C ARG A 100 5.69 6.11 -22.67
N LEU A 101 4.89 7.13 -22.35
CA LEU A 101 5.03 8.43 -23.04
C LEU A 101 6.36 9.12 -22.74
N VAL A 102 6.91 8.93 -21.53
CA VAL A 102 8.10 9.66 -21.07
C VAL A 102 9.36 9.32 -21.87
N ASP A 103 9.52 8.06 -22.28
CA ASP A 103 10.76 7.57 -22.87
C ASP A 103 10.57 6.58 -24.04
N GLY A 104 9.31 6.23 -24.35
CA GLY A 104 8.95 5.34 -25.45
C GLY A 104 9.22 3.86 -25.20
N HIS A 105 9.67 3.46 -24.01
CA HIS A 105 9.95 2.03 -23.75
C HIS A 105 8.66 1.22 -23.72
N ILE A 106 8.70 0.05 -24.34
CA ILE A 106 7.57 -0.87 -24.41
C ILE A 106 7.45 -1.60 -23.08
N VAL A 107 6.27 -1.50 -22.47
CA VAL A 107 5.95 -2.11 -21.16
C VAL A 107 5.03 -3.31 -21.27
N TYR A 108 4.41 -3.51 -22.44
CA TYR A 108 3.60 -4.67 -22.75
C TYR A 108 3.54 -4.88 -24.26
N GLY A 109 3.51 -6.15 -24.67
CA GLY A 109 3.16 -6.54 -26.03
C GLY A 109 2.51 -7.92 -26.01
N ASN A 110 1.43 -8.09 -26.77
CA ASN A 110 0.81 -9.41 -26.93
C ASN A 110 1.67 -10.34 -27.84
N PRO A 111 1.41 -11.65 -27.87
CA PRO A 111 2.16 -12.57 -28.73
C PRO A 111 2.08 -12.19 -30.22
N THR A 112 0.94 -11.68 -30.67
CA THR A 112 0.73 -11.26 -32.07
C THR A 112 1.67 -10.14 -32.49
N ILE A 113 1.91 -9.14 -31.63
CA ILE A 113 2.85 -8.07 -31.99
C ILE A 113 4.29 -8.58 -32.05
N CYS A 114 4.67 -9.52 -31.18
CA CYS A 114 5.99 -10.15 -31.23
C CYS A 114 6.20 -10.90 -32.55
N GLN A 115 5.17 -11.59 -33.03
CA GLN A 115 5.18 -12.25 -34.34
C GLN A 115 5.29 -11.25 -35.49
N PHE A 116 4.55 -10.13 -35.44
CA PHE A 116 4.61 -9.09 -36.47
C PHE A 116 5.97 -8.40 -36.55
N LEU A 117 6.61 -8.18 -35.40
CA LEU A 117 7.92 -7.55 -35.30
C LEU A 117 9.08 -8.54 -35.46
N GLY A 118 8.82 -9.85 -35.39
CA GLY A 118 9.84 -10.89 -35.43
C GLY A 118 10.82 -10.85 -34.25
N VAL A 119 10.37 -10.39 -33.08
CA VAL A 119 11.17 -10.29 -31.86
C VAL A 119 10.56 -11.10 -30.73
N SER A 120 11.38 -11.51 -29.76
CA SER A 120 10.86 -12.13 -28.53
C SER A 120 10.24 -11.08 -27.60
N VAL A 121 9.44 -11.52 -26.62
CA VAL A 121 8.84 -10.63 -25.62
C VAL A 121 9.93 -9.91 -24.81
N GLU A 122 11.01 -10.61 -24.47
CA GLU A 122 12.14 -10.04 -23.73
C GLU A 122 12.87 -8.96 -24.53
N GLN A 123 13.04 -9.20 -25.84
CA GLN A 123 13.62 -8.21 -26.74
C GLN A 123 12.70 -7.01 -26.89
N LEU A 124 11.40 -7.23 -27.05
CA LEU A 124 10.41 -6.17 -27.20
C LEU A 124 10.44 -5.19 -26.01
N GLY A 125 10.51 -5.70 -24.78
CA GLY A 125 10.57 -4.88 -23.57
C GLY A 125 11.85 -4.05 -23.39
N GLN A 126 12.90 -4.34 -24.17
CA GLN A 126 14.15 -3.58 -24.15
C GLN A 126 14.22 -2.50 -25.22
N GLN A 127 13.23 -2.44 -26.11
CA GLN A 127 13.19 -1.50 -27.24
C GLN A 127 12.22 -0.36 -26.97
N LYS A 128 12.41 0.73 -27.71
CA LYS A 128 11.46 1.82 -27.81
C LYS A 128 10.53 1.59 -28.99
N ILE A 129 9.32 2.10 -28.87
CA ILE A 129 8.33 2.03 -29.96
C ILE A 129 8.86 2.63 -31.29
N THR A 130 9.71 3.67 -31.22
CA THR A 130 10.33 4.30 -32.39
C THR A 130 11.39 3.44 -33.08
N ASP A 131 11.93 2.42 -32.40
CA ASP A 131 12.98 1.55 -32.95
C ASP A 131 12.43 0.63 -34.06
N PHE A 132 11.09 0.48 -34.12
CA PHE A 132 10.39 -0.30 -35.13
C PHE A 132 9.84 0.55 -36.29
N CYS A 133 10.07 1.86 -36.29
CA CYS A 133 9.65 2.75 -37.38
C CYS A 133 10.73 2.82 -38.47
N SER A 134 10.44 2.25 -39.64
CA SER A 134 11.39 2.23 -40.77
C SER A 134 11.49 3.57 -41.52
N ASP A 135 10.41 4.36 -41.56
CA ASP A 135 10.39 5.69 -42.17
C ASP A 135 10.57 6.78 -41.09
N PRO A 136 11.53 7.71 -41.24
CA PRO A 136 11.66 8.89 -40.38
C PRO A 136 10.36 9.70 -40.23
N GLY A 137 9.49 9.73 -41.24
CA GLY A 137 8.19 10.38 -41.20
C GLY A 137 7.21 9.71 -40.23
N ASP A 138 7.25 8.38 -40.14
CA ASP A 138 6.39 7.60 -39.24
C ASP A 138 6.81 7.81 -37.78
N SER A 139 8.13 7.80 -37.52
CA SER A 139 8.67 8.14 -36.20
C SER A 139 8.25 9.53 -35.74
N GLN A 140 8.26 10.53 -36.64
CA GLN A 140 7.81 11.89 -36.31
C GLN A 140 6.32 11.96 -35.99
N GLN A 141 5.48 11.25 -36.74
CA GLN A 141 4.03 11.19 -36.46
C GLN A 141 3.75 10.53 -35.11
N LEU A 142 4.48 9.45 -34.80
CA LEU A 142 4.34 8.73 -33.54
C LEU A 142 4.80 9.56 -32.34
N ILE A 143 5.94 10.23 -32.46
CA ILE A 143 6.42 11.20 -31.46
C ILE A 143 5.42 12.35 -31.30
N MET A 144 4.86 12.88 -32.39
CA MET A 144 3.85 13.93 -32.34
C MET A 144 2.58 13.48 -31.63
N ALA A 145 2.12 12.25 -31.86
CA ALA A 145 0.98 11.66 -31.16
C ALA A 145 1.25 11.52 -29.65
N MET A 146 2.47 11.10 -29.27
CA MET A 146 2.91 11.04 -27.87
C MET A 146 2.96 12.43 -27.23
N VAL A 147 3.58 13.41 -27.89
CA VAL A 147 3.74 14.79 -27.37
C VAL A 147 2.40 15.50 -27.24
N LYS A 148 1.51 15.35 -28.22
CA LYS A 148 0.19 15.99 -28.22
C LYS A 148 -0.87 15.21 -27.43
N GLN A 149 -0.53 14.02 -26.94
CA GLN A 149 -1.48 13.09 -26.31
C GLN A 149 -2.75 12.94 -27.15
N HIS A 150 -2.59 12.74 -28.46
CA HIS A 150 -3.70 12.67 -29.38
C HIS A 150 -3.87 11.27 -29.93
N THR A 151 -5.13 10.86 -30.12
CA THR A 151 -5.44 9.65 -30.86
C THR A 151 -5.07 9.83 -32.32
N PHE A 152 -4.41 8.84 -32.90
CA PHE A 152 -4.05 8.82 -34.31
C PHE A 152 -4.41 7.46 -34.91
N SER A 153 -4.85 7.46 -36.16
CA SER A 153 -5.05 6.22 -36.93
C SER A 153 -4.65 6.47 -38.38
N GLY A 154 -3.83 5.57 -38.92
CA GLY A 154 -3.29 5.68 -40.27
C GLY A 154 -2.96 4.33 -40.87
N GLN A 155 -2.85 4.27 -42.20
CA GLN A 155 -2.38 3.09 -42.92
C GLN A 155 -0.89 3.21 -43.18
N PHE A 156 -0.15 2.16 -42.85
CA PHE A 156 1.28 2.06 -43.03
C PHE A 156 1.62 0.77 -43.76
N ARG A 157 2.71 0.80 -44.53
CA ARG A 157 3.29 -0.40 -45.10
C ARG A 157 4.39 -0.89 -44.19
N TRP A 158 4.13 -1.99 -43.52
CA TRP A 158 5.06 -2.61 -42.58
C TRP A 158 6.02 -3.54 -43.32
N ALA A 159 7.34 -3.32 -43.21
CA ALA A 159 8.34 -4.24 -43.73
C ALA A 159 8.62 -5.34 -42.69
N GLN A 160 8.51 -6.59 -43.10
CA GLN A 160 8.79 -7.75 -42.25
C GLN A 160 10.28 -8.12 -42.31
N PRO A 161 10.81 -8.80 -41.28
CA PRO A 161 12.19 -9.28 -41.27
C PRO A 161 12.53 -10.25 -42.41
N ASP A 162 11.54 -10.94 -42.96
CA ASP A 162 11.69 -11.86 -44.09
C ASP A 162 11.73 -11.16 -45.47
N GLY A 163 11.61 -9.82 -45.49
CA GLY A 163 11.61 -8.99 -46.70
C GLY A 163 10.24 -8.80 -47.34
N SER A 164 9.17 -9.40 -46.81
CA SER A 164 7.81 -9.14 -47.26
C SER A 164 7.26 -7.82 -46.70
N SER A 165 6.18 -7.30 -47.29
CA SER A 165 5.52 -6.09 -46.81
C SER A 165 4.04 -6.33 -46.53
N LEU A 166 3.59 -5.96 -45.34
CA LEU A 166 2.20 -6.05 -44.92
C LEU A 166 1.60 -4.64 -44.87
N ASP A 167 0.52 -4.40 -45.61
CA ASP A 167 -0.29 -3.19 -45.41
C ASP A 167 -1.05 -3.37 -44.09
N ALA A 168 -0.88 -2.43 -43.16
CA ALA A 168 -1.46 -2.48 -41.83
C ALA A 168 -2.06 -1.13 -41.44
N THR A 169 -3.15 -1.16 -40.68
CA THR A 169 -3.65 0.03 -39.99
C THR A 169 -3.02 0.09 -38.61
N VAL A 170 -2.42 1.23 -38.29
CA VAL A 170 -1.84 1.52 -36.97
C VAL A 170 -2.71 2.55 -36.29
N SER A 171 -3.15 2.23 -35.07
CA SER A 171 -3.90 3.13 -34.21
C SER A 171 -3.13 3.36 -32.91
N LEU A 172 -3.03 4.63 -32.53
CA LEU A 172 -2.34 5.11 -31.34
C LEU A 172 -3.37 5.77 -30.42
N GLN A 173 -3.46 5.31 -29.17
CA GLN A 173 -4.38 5.84 -28.18
C GLN A 173 -3.67 6.05 -26.84
N PRO A 174 -3.50 7.30 -26.39
CA PRO A 174 -2.98 7.59 -25.06
C PRO A 174 -3.95 7.14 -23.97
N PHE A 175 -3.42 6.56 -22.89
CA PHE A 175 -4.18 6.16 -21.71
C PHE A 175 -3.25 5.95 -20.51
N ILE A 176 -3.85 5.84 -19.32
CA ILE A 176 -3.10 5.55 -18.09
C ILE A 176 -3.03 4.03 -17.92
N PHE A 177 -1.81 3.51 -17.79
CA PHE A 177 -1.56 2.09 -17.52
C PHE A 177 -0.59 1.97 -16.35
N LYS A 178 -0.97 1.24 -15.30
CA LYS A 178 -0.19 1.10 -14.05
C LYS A 178 0.27 2.46 -13.48
N ASP A 179 -0.65 3.43 -13.46
CA ASP A 179 -0.42 4.82 -13.00
C ASP A 179 0.61 5.63 -13.82
N GLU A 180 1.01 5.12 -14.99
CA GLU A 180 1.91 5.81 -15.92
C GLU A 180 1.15 6.30 -17.17
N GLN A 181 1.56 7.45 -17.69
CA GLN A 181 1.09 7.94 -18.99
C GLN A 181 1.68 7.03 -20.08
N THR A 182 0.81 6.31 -20.77
CA THR A 182 1.19 5.35 -21.82
C THR A 182 0.43 5.56 -23.11
N ILE A 183 0.96 5.00 -24.20
CA ILE A 183 0.33 4.99 -25.50
C ILE A 183 0.09 3.54 -25.92
N LEU A 184 -1.17 3.21 -26.17
CA LEU A 184 -1.60 1.95 -26.76
C LEU A 184 -1.38 2.04 -28.27
N THR A 185 -0.68 1.06 -28.82
CA THR A 185 -0.50 0.92 -30.27
C THR A 185 -1.12 -0.39 -30.72
N VAL A 186 -2.08 -0.29 -31.63
CA VAL A 186 -2.75 -1.43 -32.25
C VAL A 186 -2.37 -1.48 -33.72
N ILE A 187 -1.82 -2.60 -34.14
CA ILE A 187 -1.48 -2.91 -35.52
C ILE A 187 -2.41 -4.01 -36.01
N GLN A 188 -3.22 -3.71 -37.01
CA GLN A 188 -4.11 -4.66 -37.64
C GLN A 188 -3.75 -4.80 -39.13
N PRO A 189 -3.59 -6.01 -39.66
CA PRO A 189 -3.45 -6.21 -41.10
C PRO A 189 -4.62 -5.57 -41.83
N ALA A 190 -4.37 -4.88 -42.94
CA ALA A 190 -5.43 -4.44 -43.82
C ALA A 190 -6.04 -5.68 -44.47
N THR A 191 -7.29 -6.01 -44.13
CA THR A 191 -7.98 -7.12 -44.78
C THR A 191 -8.23 -6.74 -46.23
N THR A 192 -7.48 -7.32 -47.16
CA THR A 192 -7.84 -7.28 -48.58
C THR A 192 -9.15 -8.05 -48.70
N LEU A 193 -10.28 -7.34 -48.83
CA LEU A 193 -11.55 -7.94 -49.23
C LEU A 193 -11.34 -8.49 -50.65
N SER A 194 -11.03 -9.78 -50.74
CA SER A 194 -10.97 -10.57 -51.97
C SER A 194 -12.37 -10.95 -52.44
#